data_AF-A0A929YQJ3-F1
#
_entry.id   AF-A0A929YQJ3-F1
#
_cell.length_a   1.000
_cell.length_b   1.000
_cell.length_c   1.000
_cell.angle_alpha   90.00
_cell.angle_beta   90.00
_cell.angle_gamma   90.00
#
_symmetry.space_group_name_H-M   'P 1'
#
loop_
_entity.id
_entity.type
_entity.pdbx_description
1 polymer ?
#
loop_
_entity_poly.entity_id
_entity_poly.type
_entity_poly.pdbx_seq_one_letter_code
_entity_poly.pdbx_strand_id
1 'polypeptide(L)' 'MKKPGLALSSFQAVIFDLDGTLVDSMWVWEAIDAAYLARFHITVPEGL' A
#
# COMPACT_ATOMS: atom_id res chain seq x y z
N MET A 1 -13.81 -32.66 -0.54
CA MET A 1 -14.13 -32.04 -1.85
C MET A 1 -13.20 -30.83 -2.03
N LYS A 2 -12.22 -30.89 -2.95
CA LYS A 2 -11.31 -29.76 -3.19
C LYS A 2 -12.07 -28.70 -4.00
N LYS A 3 -12.09 -27.45 -3.53
CA LYS A 3 -12.60 -26.32 -4.33
C LYS A 3 -11.73 -26.24 -5.61
N PRO A 4 -12.31 -26.08 -6.81
CA PRO A 4 -11.51 -25.93 -8.01
C PRO A 4 -10.61 -24.70 -7.83
N GLY A 5 -9.30 -24.90 -7.98
CA GLY A 5 -8.33 -23.82 -7.90
C GLY A 5 -8.59 -22.82 -9.03
N LEU A 6 -8.54 -21.54 -8.69
CA LEU A 6 -8.75 -20.45 -9.64
C LEU A 6 -7.51 -20.36 -10.55
N ALA A 7 -7.65 -20.66 -11.84
CA ALA A 7 -6.56 -20.55 -12.80
C ALA A 7 -6.47 -19.12 -13.34
N LEU A 8 -5.26 -18.56 -13.51
CA LEU A 8 -5.09 -17.22 -14.10
C LEU A 8 -5.65 -17.12 -15.52
N SER A 9 -5.66 -18.23 -16.26
CA SER A 9 -6.31 -18.35 -17.57
C SER A 9 -7.83 -18.12 -17.54
N SER A 10 -8.46 -18.13 -16.37
CA SER A 10 -9.87 -17.82 -16.19
C SER A 10 -10.16 -16.32 -16.12
N PHE A 11 -9.14 -15.46 -16.11
CA PHE A 11 -9.29 -14.00 -16.05
C PHE A 11 -8.77 -13.34 -17.32
N GLN A 12 -9.48 -12.30 -17.76
CA GLN A 12 -9.09 -11.51 -18.93
C GLN A 12 -8.02 -10.46 -18.60
N ALA A 13 -7.95 -10.03 -17.34
CA ALA A 13 -6.98 -9.05 -16.87
C ALA A 13 -6.77 -9.21 -15.35
N VAL A 14 -5.63 -8.68 -14.87
CA VAL A 14 -5.33 -8.55 -13.43
C VAL A 14 -4.98 -7.09 -13.18
N ILE A 15 -5.60 -6.49 -12.16
CA ILE A 15 -5.29 -5.13 -11.71
C ILE A 15 -4.46 -5.28 -10.44
N PHE A 16 -3.33 -4.60 -10.41
CA PHE A 16 -2.47 -4.54 -9.24
C PHE A 16 -2.61 -3.17 -8.61
N ASP A 17 -2.62 -3.17 -7.29
CA ASP A 17 -2.35 -1.96 -6.53
C ASP A 17 -0.93 -1.46 -6.85
N LEU A 18 -0.67 -0.17 -6.62
CA LEU A 18 0.61 0.44 -6.99
C LEU A 18 1.60 0.38 -5.83
N ASP A 19 1.27 1.04 -4.73
CA ASP A 19 2.19 1.29 -3.63
C ASP A 19 2.33 0.05 -2.75
N GLY A 20 3.56 -0.41 -2.53
CA GLY A 20 3.85 -1.65 -1.82
C GLY A 20 3.55 -2.94 -2.61
N THR A 21 2.91 -2.83 -3.77
CA THR A 21 2.61 -3.97 -4.65
C THR A 21 3.50 -3.97 -5.91
N LEU A 22 3.48 -2.88 -6.69
CA LEU A 22 4.33 -2.72 -7.87
C LEU A 22 5.58 -1.89 -7.58
N VAL A 23 5.48 -0.95 -6.62
CA VAL A 23 6.57 -0.03 -6.26
C VAL A 23 6.83 -0.14 -4.76
N ASP A 24 8.10 -0.19 -4.36
CA ASP A 24 8.51 -0.13 -2.95
C ASP A 24 8.44 1.31 -2.41
N SER A 25 7.22 1.77 -2.15
CA SER A 25 6.90 3.15 -1.79
C SER A 25 6.16 3.30 -0.46
N MET A 26 5.95 2.23 0.32
CA MET A 26 5.17 2.32 1.56
C MET A 26 5.81 3.26 2.59
N TRP A 27 7.14 3.27 2.69
CA TRP A 27 7.89 4.17 3.55
C TRP A 27 7.69 5.66 3.22
N VAL A 28 7.27 5.99 2.00
CA VAL A 28 7.07 7.38 1.56
C VAL A 28 5.91 8.01 2.32
N TRP A 29 4.88 7.24 2.67
CA TRP A 29 3.73 7.75 3.41
C TRP A 29 4.14 8.23 4.81
N GLU A 30 4.89 7.42 5.55
CA GLU A 30 5.44 7.81 6.87
C GLU A 30 6.32 9.06 6.78
N ALA A 31 7.15 9.15 5.72
CA ALA A 31 7.99 10.32 5.48
C ALA A 31 7.16 11.59 5.17
N ILE A 32 6.06 11.45 4.44
CA ILE A 32 5.13 12.56 4.15
C ILE A 32 4.45 13.03 5.43
N ASP A 33 3.95 12.12 6.27
CA ASP A 33 3.30 12.47 7.54
C ASP A 33 4.26 13.24 8.47
N ALA A 34 5.49 12.74 8.61
CA ALA A 34 6.52 13.42 9.39
C ALA A 34 6.83 14.82 8.83
N ALA A 35 7.04 14.94 7.52
CA ALA A 35 7.38 16.21 6.88
C ALA A 35 6.22 17.22 6.96
N TYR A 36 4.99 16.77 6.80
CA TYR A 36 3.81 17.62 6.85
C TYR A 36 3.54 18.13 8.27
N LEU A 37 3.51 17.25 9.27
CA LEU A 37 3.20 17.61 10.66
C LEU A 37 4.27 18.48 11.32
N ALA A 38 5.55 18.29 10.96
CA ALA A 38 6.64 19.12 11.44
C ALA A 38 6.46 20.61 11.10
N ARG A 39 5.80 20.93 9.97
CA ARG A 39 5.50 22.33 9.56
C ARG A 39 4.52 23.03 10.50
N PHE A 40 3.76 22.27 11.28
CA PHE A 40 2.80 22.76 12.25
C PHE A 40 3.26 22.56 13.69
N HIS A 41 4.51 22.13 13.89
CA HIS A 41 5.07 21.78 15.21
C HIS A 41 4.28 20.67 15.93
N ILE A 42 3.72 19.74 15.16
CA ILE A 42 2.98 18.58 15.67
C ILE A 42 3.89 17.34 15.56
N THR A 43 4.00 16.59 16.64
CA THR A 43 4.66 15.28 16.64
C THR A 43 3.73 14.25 16.00
N VAL A 44 4.28 13.33 15.20
CA VAL A 44 3.52 12.24 14.58
C VAL A 44 2.85 11.40 15.69
N PRO A 45 1.50 11.25 15.68
CA PRO A 45 0.79 10.39 16.61
C PRO A 45 1.20 8.92 16.46
N GLU A 46 1.14 8.17 17.56
CA GLU A 46 1.41 6.73 17.50
C GLU A 46 0.34 6.01 16.66
N GLY A 47 0.79 5.20 15.69
CA GLY A 47 -0.09 4.49 14.77
C GLY A 47 -0.63 5.33 13.60
N LEU A 48 -0.07 6.54 13.40
CA LEU A 48 -0.22 7.30 12.17
C LEU A 48 0.91 6.92 11.21
#